data_AF-A0A416FDR3-F1
#
_entry.id   AF-A0A416FDR3-F1
#
_cell.length_a   1.000
_cell.length_b   1.000
_cell.length_c   1.000
_cell.angle_alpha   90.00
_cell.angle_beta   90.00
_cell.angle_gamma   90.00
#
_symmetry.space_group_name_H-M   'P 1'
#
loop_
_entity.id
_entity.type
_entity.pdbx_description
1 polymer ?
#
loop_
_entity_poly.entity_id
_entity_poly.type
_entity_poly.pdbx_seq_one_letter_code
_entity_poly.pdbx_strand_id
1 'polypeptide(L)' 'MKKIKTYEFRYDEAIDGFGSIQFCDEEKFGAIKLFREWQEENGYNITNYTTNIVYDDDDAVAYGDRYFYKRRKSA' A
#
# COMPACT_ATOMS: atom_id res chain seq x y z
N MET A 1 14.90 -6.56 -13.42
CA MET A 1 13.66 -5.77 -13.29
C MET A 1 13.24 -5.79 -11.83
N LYS A 2 12.87 -4.63 -11.27
CA LYS A 2 12.32 -4.57 -9.91
C LYS A 2 10.88 -5.14 -9.92
N LYS A 3 10.45 -5.72 -8.81
CA LYS A 3 9.12 -6.30 -8.65
C LYS A 3 8.19 -5.32 -7.94
N ILE A 4 6.96 -5.20 -8.43
CA ILE A 4 5.89 -4.36 -7.89
C ILE A 4 5.22 -5.10 -6.74
N LYS A 5 4.88 -4.38 -5.67
CA LYS A 5 4.14 -4.91 -4.53
C LYS A 5 3.03 -3.93 -4.15
N THR A 6 1.94 -4.46 -3.61
CA THR A 6 0.89 -3.66 -2.99
C THR A 6 1.25 -3.38 -1.53
N TYR A 7 1.38 -2.10 -1.20
CA TYR A 7 1.65 -1.60 0.14
C TYR A 7 0.35 -1.06 0.74
N GLU A 8 -0.12 -1.69 1.81
CA GLU A 8 -1.29 -1.24 2.57
C GLU A 8 -0.85 -0.38 3.75
N PHE A 9 -1.39 0.83 3.80
CA PHE A 9 -1.24 1.78 4.89
C PHE A 9 -2.50 1.71 5.75
N ARG A 10 -2.37 1.30 7.01
CA ARG A 10 -3.48 1.27 7.97
C ARG A 10 -3.35 2.38 8.98
N TYR A 11 -4.43 3.11 9.22
CA TYR A 11 -4.52 4.25 10.13
C TYR A 11 -5.90 4.26 10.81
N ASP A 12 -6.18 5.32 11.57
CA ASP A 12 -7.46 5.46 12.27
C ASP A 12 -8.62 5.61 11.27
N GLU A 13 -9.57 4.67 11.30
CA GLU A 13 -10.78 4.67 10.47
C GLU A 13 -11.63 5.93 10.67
N ALA A 14 -11.53 6.60 11.81
CA ALA A 14 -12.26 7.85 12.05
C ALA A 14 -11.81 9.01 11.13
N ILE A 15 -10.67 8.89 10.45
CA ILE A 15 -10.13 9.95 9.57
C ILE A 15 -10.94 10.05 8.26
N ASP A 16 -11.28 8.91 7.66
CA ASP A 16 -11.90 8.86 6.33
C ASP A 16 -13.04 7.83 6.19
N GLY A 17 -13.28 7.02 7.21
CA GLY A 17 -14.28 5.94 7.21
C GLY A 17 -13.81 4.61 6.61
N PHE A 18 -12.55 4.51 6.18
CA PHE A 18 -11.97 3.29 5.59
C PHE A 18 -10.85 2.70 6.45
N GLY A 19 -10.02 3.54 7.08
CA GLY A 19 -8.94 3.11 7.98
C GLY A 19 -7.77 2.41 7.28
N SER A 20 -7.81 2.30 5.95
CA SER A 20 -6.68 1.82 5.17
C SER A 20 -6.73 2.26 3.71
N ILE A 21 -5.57 2.36 3.09
CA ILE A 21 -5.41 2.60 1.65
C ILE A 21 -4.22 1.80 1.11
N GLN A 22 -4.27 1.43 -0.17
CA GLN A 22 -3.25 0.61 -0.81
C GLN A 22 -2.60 1.35 -1.98
N PHE A 23 -1.28 1.20 -2.11
CA PHE A 23 -0.50 1.75 -3.23
C PHE A 23 0.47 0.71 -3.79
N CYS A 24 0.58 0.67 -5.11
CA CYS A 24 1.52 -0.19 -5.81
C CYS A 24 2.83 0.54 -6.12
N ASP A 25 3.94 -0.03 -5.66
CA ASP A 25 5.28 0.48 -5.99
C ASP A 25 6.30 -0.67 -5.98
N GLU A 26 7.45 -0.42 -6.58
CA GLU A 26 8.61 -1.32 -6.53
C GLU A 26 9.28 -1.29 -5.15
N GLU A 27 9.24 -0.12 -4.49
CA GLU A 27 9.88 0.14 -3.19
C GLU A 27 8.95 0.82 -2.20
N LYS A 28 9.12 0.50 -0.91
CA LYS A 28 8.32 1.08 0.18
C LYS A 28 8.38 2.61 0.21
N PHE A 29 9.54 3.19 -0.13
CA PHE A 29 9.71 4.64 -0.15
C PHE A 29 8.82 5.32 -1.21
N GLY A 30 8.68 4.73 -2.39
CA GLY A 30 7.79 5.24 -3.44
C GLY A 30 6.32 5.16 -3.01
N ALA A 31 5.90 4.04 -2.41
CA ALA A 31 4.56 3.90 -1.84
C ALA A 31 4.27 4.93 -0.72
N ILE A 32 5.26 5.25 0.13
CA ILE A 32 5.12 6.30 1.15
C ILE A 32 4.94 7.68 0.50
N LYS A 33 5.63 7.96 -0.61
CA LYS A 33 5.47 9.22 -1.36
C LYS A 33 4.05 9.34 -1.91
N LEU A 34 3.53 8.27 -2.52
CA LEU A 34 2.14 8.22 -3.00
C LEU A 34 1.14 8.43 -1.85
N PHE A 35 1.35 7.80 -0.69
CA PHE A 35 0.51 8.02 0.49
C PHE A 35 0.58 9.47 1.02
N ARG A 36 1.71 10.15 0.89
CA ARG A 36 1.87 11.57 1.25
C ARG A 36 1.19 12.51 0.26
N GLU A 37 1.26 12.20 -1.02
CA GLU A 37 0.57 12.98 -2.05
C GLU A 37 -0.95 12.82 -1.86
N TRP A 38 -1.43 11.59 -1.69
CA TRP A 38 -2.84 11.32 -1.41
C TRP A 38 -3.36 12.02 -0.16
N GLN A 39 -2.63 12.01 0.96
CA GLN A 39 -3.10 12.69 2.18
C GLN A 39 -3.16 14.21 1.98
N GLU A 40 -2.22 14.81 1.24
CA GLU A 40 -2.21 16.24 0.94
C GLU A 40 -3.39 16.63 0.05
N GLU A 41 -3.66 15.85 -1.00
CA GLU A 41 -4.80 16.05 -1.91
C GLU A 41 -6.16 15.97 -1.20
N ASN A 42 -6.26 15.14 -0.15
CA ASN A 42 -7.48 14.94 0.62
C ASN A 42 -7.54 15.76 1.93
N GLY A 43 -6.52 16.58 2.22
CA GLY A 43 -6.48 17.43 3.41
C GLY A 43 -6.28 16.66 4.73
N TYR A 44 -5.71 15.46 4.68
CA TYR A 44 -5.39 14.64 5.85
C TYR A 44 -3.95 14.87 6.33
N ASN A 45 -3.74 14.71 7.65
CA ASN A 45 -2.40 14.72 8.26
C ASN A 45 -2.20 13.45 9.08
N ILE A 46 -2.02 12.32 8.38
CA ILE A 46 -1.96 10.99 8.99
C ILE A 46 -0.53 10.68 9.42
N THR A 47 -0.25 10.85 10.70
CA THR A 47 1.08 10.61 11.27
C THR A 47 1.24 9.24 11.89
N ASN A 48 0.15 8.65 12.39
CA ASN A 48 0.15 7.32 12.99
C ASN A 48 -0.46 6.30 12.02
N TYR A 49 0.41 5.51 11.40
CA TYR A 49 0.01 4.44 10.50
C TYR A 49 0.99 3.27 10.53
N THR A 50 0.52 2.09 10.13
CA THR A 50 1.37 0.93 9.85
C THR A 50 1.41 0.66 8.36
N THR A 51 2.49 0.04 7.87
CA THR A 51 2.61 -0.34 6.46
C THR A 51 2.87 -1.83 6.35
N ASN A 52 2.00 -2.54 5.63
CA ASN A 52 2.12 -3.96 5.33
C ASN A 52 2.21 -4.19 3.83
N ILE A 53 2.82 -5.31 3.43
CA ILE A 53 2.73 -5.78 2.04
C ILE A 53 1.58 -6.78 2.00
N VAL A 54 0.59 -6.51 1.16
CA VAL A 54 -0.60 -7.33 0.98
C VAL A 54 -0.63 -7.91 -0.43
N TYR A 55 -1.46 -8.94 -0.61
CA TYR A 55 -1.74 -9.50 -1.92
C TYR A 55 -3.08 -8.92 -2.36
N ASP A 56 -3.11 -8.40 -3.58
CA ASP A 56 -4.30 -7.90 -4.25
C ASP A 56 -4.42 -8.59 -5.62
N ASP A 57 -5.60 -9.13 -5.91
CA ASP A 57 -5.84 -9.91 -7.13
C ASP A 57 -5.87 -9.02 -8.37
N ASP A 58 -6.40 -7.80 -8.28
CA ASP A 58 -6.47 -6.87 -9.40
C ASP A 58 -5.07 -6.36 -9.77
N ASP A 59 -4.25 -6.05 -8.77
CA ASP A 59 -2.83 -5.70 -8.96
C ASP A 59 -2.03 -6.87 -9.54
N ALA A 60 -2.29 -8.10 -9.08
CA ALA A 60 -1.64 -9.30 -9.61
C ALA A 60 -1.96 -9.50 -11.10
N VAL A 61 -3.21 -9.28 -11.50
CA VAL A 61 -3.64 -9.33 -12.91
C VAL A 61 -3.00 -8.19 -13.71
N ALA A 62 -2.99 -6.98 -13.18
CA ALA A 62 -2.47 -5.80 -13.88
C ALA A 62 -0.95 -5.86 -14.13
N TYR A 63 -0.18 -6.30 -13.13
CA TYR A 63 1.29 -6.32 -13.19
C TYR A 63 1.86 -7.68 -13.61
N GLY A 64 1.05 -8.75 -13.58
CA GLY A 64 1.45 -10.09 -14.00
C GLY A 64 2.76 -10.53 -13.38
N ASP A 65 3.73 -10.91 -14.22
CA ASP A 65 5.05 -11.37 -13.78
C ASP A 65 5.85 -10.31 -12.99
N ARG A 66 5.49 -9.02 -13.09
CA ARG A 66 6.14 -7.97 -12.29
C ARG A 66 5.59 -7.91 -10.87
N TYR A 67 4.40 -8.44 -10.62
CA TYR A 67 3.82 -8.47 -9.28
C TYR A 67 4.57 -9.45 -8.38
N PHE A 68 4.80 -9.05 -7.14
CA PHE A 68 5.43 -9.88 -6.13
C PHE A 68 4.72 -9.77 -4.81
N TYR A 69 4.25 -10.93 -4.35
CA TYR A 69 3.79 -11.12 -3.00
C TYR A 69 4.49 -12.32 -2.38
N LYS A 70 5.02 -12.14 -1.17
CA LYS A 70 5.57 -13.25 -0.39
C LYS A 70 4.55 -13.64 0.68
N ARG A 71 3.78 -14.71 0.43
CA ARG A 71 3.01 -15.37 1.49
C ARG A 71 3.95 -15.70 2.64
N ARG A 72 3.66 -15.20 3.84
CA ARG A 72 4.29 -15.76 5.05
C ARG A 72 3.84 -17.22 5.13
N LYS A 73 4.79 -18.15 5.14
CA LYS A 73 4.47 -19.54 5.52
C LYS A 73 3.99 -19.49 6.97
N SER A 74 2.74 -19.85 7.20
CA SER A 74 2.29 -20.24 8.53
C SER A 74 3.17 -21.41 8.98
N ALA A 75 3.86 -21.25 10.10
CA ALA A 75 4.63 -22.30 10.74
C ALA A 75 3.68 -23.27 11.47
#